data_AF-A0A3N9W7U8-F1
#
_entry.id   AF-A0A3N9W7U8-F1
#
_cell.length_a   1.000
_cell.length_b   1.000
_cell.length_c   1.000
_cell.angle_alpha   90.00
_cell.angle_beta   90.00
_cell.angle_gamma   90.00
#
_symmetry.space_group_name_H-M   'P 1'
#
loop_
_entity.id
_entity.type
_entity.pdbx_description
1 polymer ?
#
loop_
_entity_poly.entity_id
_entity_poly.type
_entity_poly.pdbx_seq_one_letter_code
_entity_poly.pdbx_strand_id
1 'polypeptide(L)'
;MELAALAADIADRQAAADPDPDVTVTGVRKRMLAELAACKDFTGEVAPAVTVVLDQLIKFVARRLNTQQSTKAYLFKPDANEQDLHADLYDWLSQGQLASSTNVEVHEVGAGRTDIQISFPGFHLYLELKADGTAVPVASKAAYIKQTVSYQASDVRIGFLIVLRLKAPKDKSPSMHLTELVSHTIVEVQDGAVERHVVMLEVPGNQTSPSGVQ
;
A
#
# COMPACT_ATOMS: atom_id res chain seq x y z
N MET A 1 -1.94 -13.13 25.36
CA MET A 1 -3.33 -13.37 24.94
C MET A 1 -4.18 -12.12 25.08
N GLU A 2 -4.15 -11.45 26.23
CA GLU A 2 -5.02 -10.29 26.54
C GLU A 2 -4.69 -9.01 25.76
N LEU A 3 -3.40 -8.74 25.48
CA LEU A 3 -2.96 -7.59 24.67
C LEU A 3 -3.37 -7.69 23.19
N ALA A 4 -3.29 -8.89 22.60
CA ALA A 4 -3.71 -9.10 21.21
C ALA A 4 -5.23 -8.95 21.03
N ALA A 5 -6.00 -9.39 22.04
CA ALA A 5 -7.45 -9.20 22.06
C ALA A 5 -7.84 -7.72 22.20
N LEU A 6 -7.10 -6.95 23.01
CA LEU A 6 -7.31 -5.51 23.16
C LEU A 6 -6.93 -4.72 21.90
N ALA A 7 -5.83 -5.09 21.23
CA ALA A 7 -5.45 -4.49 19.95
C ALA A 7 -6.47 -4.78 18.85
N ALA A 8 -7.01 -6.02 18.82
CA ALA A 8 -8.10 -6.39 17.92
C ALA A 8 -9.40 -5.60 18.21
N ASP A 9 -9.77 -5.40 19.48
CA ASP A 9 -10.94 -4.60 19.88
C ASP A 9 -10.77 -3.11 19.50
N ILE A 10 -9.56 -2.55 19.62
CA ILE A 10 -9.28 -1.18 19.16
C ILE A 10 -9.36 -1.09 17.64
N ALA A 11 -8.79 -2.04 16.91
CA ALA A 11 -8.88 -2.10 15.45
C ALA A 11 -10.32 -2.25 14.97
N ASP A 12 -11.14 -3.08 15.64
CA ASP A 12 -12.56 -3.24 15.31
C ASP A 12 -13.36 -1.96 15.62
N ARG A 13 -13.09 -1.27 16.74
CA ARG A 13 -13.74 0.01 17.06
C ARG A 13 -13.33 1.13 16.10
N GLN A 14 -12.07 1.16 15.66
CA GLN A 14 -11.60 2.11 14.63
C GLN A 14 -12.21 1.80 13.26
N ALA A 15 -12.31 0.53 12.89
CA ALA A 15 -12.99 0.11 11.66
C ALA A 15 -14.51 0.39 11.68
N ALA A 16 -15.13 0.38 12.87
CA ALA A 16 -16.55 0.69 13.05
C ALA A 16 -16.88 2.19 13.05
N ALA A 17 -15.89 3.07 13.26
CA ALA A 17 -16.11 4.51 13.40
C ALA A 17 -16.37 5.24 12.06
N ASP A 18 -16.00 4.64 10.92
CA ASP A 18 -16.31 5.16 9.58
C ASP A 18 -16.54 3.98 8.62
N PRO A 19 -17.78 3.43 8.55
CA PRO A 19 -18.08 2.31 7.69
C PRO A 19 -17.99 2.78 6.24
N ASP A 20 -16.94 2.36 5.55
CA ASP A 20 -16.87 2.48 4.11
C ASP A 20 -18.05 1.69 3.51
N PRO A 21 -18.87 2.29 2.62
CA PRO A 21 -19.96 1.57 1.99
C PRO A 21 -19.48 0.36 1.16
N ASP A 22 -18.19 0.32 0.76
CA ASP A 22 -17.61 -0.81 0.07
C ASP A 22 -17.22 -1.94 1.04
N VAL A 23 -17.99 -3.02 0.99
CA VAL A 23 -17.78 -4.24 1.79
C VAL A 23 -16.44 -4.91 1.52
N THR A 24 -15.90 -4.78 0.30
CA THR A 24 -14.62 -5.38 -0.08
C THR A 24 -13.47 -4.58 0.51
N VAL A 25 -13.53 -3.25 0.40
CA VAL A 25 -12.55 -2.35 1.05
C VAL A 25 -12.53 -2.59 2.55
N THR A 26 -13.70 -2.66 3.19
CA THR A 26 -13.83 -2.94 4.62
C THR A 26 -13.24 -4.31 4.99
N GLY A 27 -13.52 -5.36 4.22
CA GLY A 27 -12.98 -6.70 4.46
C GLY A 27 -11.45 -6.76 4.34
N VAL A 28 -10.88 -6.10 3.31
CA VAL A 28 -9.42 -6.01 3.14
C VAL A 28 -8.77 -5.22 4.27
N ARG A 29 -9.36 -4.08 4.66
CA ARG A 29 -8.88 -3.26 5.78
C ARG A 29 -8.82 -4.09 7.06
N LYS A 30 -9.92 -4.75 7.44
CA LYS A 30 -9.98 -5.58 8.65
C LYS A 30 -8.91 -6.67 8.67
N ARG A 31 -8.75 -7.38 7.56
CA ARG A 31 -7.70 -8.42 7.43
C ARG A 31 -6.31 -7.84 7.65
N MET A 32 -5.97 -6.73 7.00
CA MET A 32 -4.64 -6.11 7.15
C MET A 32 -4.40 -5.54 8.55
N LEU A 33 -5.42 -4.97 9.20
CA LEU A 33 -5.30 -4.53 10.59
C LEU A 33 -5.07 -5.71 11.54
N ALA A 34 -5.70 -6.86 11.29
CA ALA A 34 -5.45 -8.07 12.08
C ALA A 34 -4.00 -8.58 11.95
N GLU A 35 -3.43 -8.55 10.74
CA GLU A 35 -2.02 -8.90 10.53
C GLU A 35 -1.07 -7.91 11.22
N LEU A 36 -1.38 -6.61 11.14
CA LEU A 36 -0.58 -5.55 11.76
C LEU A 36 -0.68 -5.52 13.29
N ALA A 37 -1.72 -6.10 13.89
CA ALA A 37 -1.88 -6.19 15.34
C ALA A 37 -0.75 -6.99 16.02
N ALA A 38 0.00 -7.82 15.27
CA ALA A 38 1.20 -8.48 15.77
C ALA A 38 2.41 -7.54 15.88
N CYS A 39 2.42 -6.40 15.19
CA CYS A 39 3.51 -5.45 15.23
C CYS A 39 3.53 -4.70 16.57
N LYS A 40 4.68 -4.72 17.24
CA LYS A 40 4.87 -4.02 18.53
C LYS A 40 4.66 -2.50 18.45
N ASP A 41 4.89 -1.89 17.28
CA ASP A 41 4.70 -0.45 17.08
C ASP A 41 3.26 -0.10 16.71
N PHE A 42 2.40 -1.07 16.38
CA PHE A 42 0.99 -0.82 16.04
C PHE A 42 0.15 -0.58 17.30
N THR A 43 0.42 0.55 17.97
CA THR A 43 -0.23 0.96 19.21
C THR A 43 -0.22 2.49 19.34
N GLY A 44 -0.90 3.03 20.35
CA GLY A 44 -0.94 4.47 20.63
C GLY A 44 -1.34 5.30 19.40
N GLU A 45 -0.55 6.33 19.08
CA GLU A 45 -0.77 7.24 17.94
C GLU A 45 -0.46 6.60 16.58
N VAL A 46 0.34 5.54 16.55
CA VAL A 46 0.72 4.84 15.31
C VAL A 46 -0.46 4.06 14.73
N ALA A 47 -1.24 3.38 15.58
CA ALA A 47 -2.38 2.58 15.13
C ALA A 47 -3.41 3.36 14.28
N PRO A 48 -3.95 4.52 14.72
CA PRO A 48 -4.85 5.31 13.91
C PRO A 48 -4.18 5.87 12.65
N ALA A 49 -2.92 6.31 12.72
CA ALA A 49 -2.19 6.84 11.56
C ALA A 49 -2.00 5.77 10.46
N VAL A 50 -1.52 4.60 10.84
CA VAL A 50 -1.37 3.44 9.95
C VAL A 50 -2.72 3.03 9.37
N THR A 51 -3.79 3.06 10.18
CA THR A 51 -5.15 2.73 9.72
C THR A 51 -5.63 3.69 8.64
N VAL A 52 -5.43 5.00 8.81
CA VAL A 52 -5.83 6.01 7.81
C VAL A 52 -5.01 5.86 6.53
N VAL A 53 -3.68 5.66 6.63
CA VAL A 53 -2.83 5.46 5.45
C VAL A 53 -3.22 4.19 4.70
N LEU A 54 -3.36 3.07 5.42
CA LEU A 54 -3.79 1.79 4.85
C LEU A 54 -5.14 1.94 4.11
N ASP A 55 -6.08 2.66 4.72
CA ASP A 55 -7.39 2.88 4.09
C ASP A 55 -7.30 3.68 2.78
N GLN A 56 -6.54 4.78 2.78
CA GLN A 56 -6.33 5.58 1.57
C GLN A 56 -5.67 4.76 0.46
N LEU A 57 -4.76 3.85 0.81
CA LEU A 57 -4.08 2.97 -0.15
C LEU A 57 -4.99 1.87 -0.70
N ILE A 58 -5.82 1.23 0.13
CA ILE A 58 -6.80 0.25 -0.35
C ILE A 58 -7.80 0.92 -1.28
N LYS A 59 -8.33 2.10 -0.90
CA LYS A 59 -9.24 2.90 -1.73
C LYS A 59 -8.59 3.33 -3.04
N PHE A 60 -7.31 3.70 -3.01
CA PHE A 60 -6.55 4.01 -4.21
C PHE A 60 -6.55 2.83 -5.20
N VAL A 61 -6.14 1.64 -4.74
CA VAL A 61 -6.13 0.42 -5.58
C VAL A 61 -7.53 0.10 -6.11
N ALA A 62 -8.54 0.10 -5.23
CA ALA A 62 -9.94 -0.14 -5.59
C ALA A 62 -10.42 0.83 -6.68
N ARG A 63 -10.03 2.11 -6.59
CA ARG A 63 -10.37 3.11 -7.61
C ARG A 63 -9.65 2.85 -8.93
N ARG A 64 -8.38 2.44 -8.91
CA ARG A 64 -7.58 2.14 -10.12
C ARG A 64 -8.02 0.87 -10.84
N LEU A 65 -8.60 -0.11 -10.13
CA LEU A 65 -9.30 -1.24 -10.75
C LEU A 65 -10.49 -0.83 -11.61
N ASN A 66 -11.19 0.23 -11.19
CA ASN A 66 -12.41 0.72 -11.84
C ASN A 66 -12.18 1.96 -12.72
N THR A 67 -10.92 2.27 -13.04
CA THR A 67 -10.56 3.49 -13.76
C THR A 67 -10.63 3.31 -15.27
N GLN A 68 -11.09 4.34 -15.97
CA GLN A 68 -11.08 4.39 -17.43
C GLN A 68 -9.81 5.05 -17.95
N GLN A 69 -9.38 4.66 -19.15
CA GLN A 69 -8.19 5.20 -19.82
C GLN A 69 -8.21 6.74 -19.96
N SER A 70 -9.40 7.32 -20.15
CA SER A 70 -9.59 8.77 -20.24
C SER A 70 -9.18 9.54 -18.98
N THR A 71 -9.17 8.88 -17.82
CA THR A 71 -8.89 9.53 -16.52
C THR A 71 -7.47 9.25 -16.03
N LYS A 72 -6.97 8.03 -16.20
CA LYS A 72 -5.60 7.65 -15.83
C LYS A 72 -4.96 6.85 -16.95
N ALA A 73 -4.51 7.56 -17.98
CA ALA A 73 -3.98 6.96 -19.20
C ALA A 73 -2.76 6.05 -18.96
N TYR A 74 -1.93 6.35 -17.97
CA TYR A 74 -0.71 5.57 -17.68
C TYR A 74 -1.02 4.10 -17.33
N LEU A 75 -2.17 3.81 -16.70
CA LEU A 75 -2.56 2.43 -16.39
C LEU A 75 -2.78 1.55 -17.62
N PHE A 76 -2.90 2.15 -18.81
CA PHE A 76 -3.14 1.47 -20.09
C PHE A 76 -1.91 1.51 -21.00
N LYS A 77 -0.75 1.94 -20.48
CA LYS A 77 0.51 2.02 -21.22
C LYS A 77 1.47 0.90 -20.78
N PRO A 78 2.07 0.15 -21.72
CA PRO A 78 3.03 -0.90 -21.39
C PRO A 78 4.38 -0.36 -20.88
N ASP A 79 4.68 0.92 -21.18
CA ASP A 79 5.89 1.64 -20.80
C ASP A 79 5.68 2.63 -19.64
N ALA A 80 4.52 2.56 -18.97
CA ALA A 80 4.31 3.29 -17.72
C ALA A 80 5.38 2.89 -16.68
N ASN A 81 5.74 3.84 -15.83
CA ASN A 81 6.87 3.68 -14.92
C ASN A 81 6.52 4.10 -13.49
N GLU A 82 7.53 4.01 -12.62
CA GLU A 82 7.41 4.34 -11.20
C GLU A 82 6.99 5.80 -10.96
N GLN A 83 7.45 6.73 -11.81
CA GLN A 83 7.11 8.15 -11.70
C GLN A 83 5.63 8.41 -12.02
N ASP A 84 5.04 7.68 -12.97
CA ASP A 84 3.61 7.78 -13.28
C ASP A 84 2.76 7.35 -12.08
N LEU A 85 3.12 6.22 -11.45
CA LEU A 85 2.47 5.74 -10.24
C LEU A 85 2.63 6.74 -9.10
N HIS A 86 3.83 7.28 -8.92
CA HIS A 86 4.11 8.26 -7.88
C HIS A 86 3.28 9.52 -8.03
N ALA A 87 3.25 10.13 -9.21
CA ALA A 87 2.47 11.34 -9.45
C ALA A 87 0.98 11.11 -9.12
N ASP A 88 0.43 9.97 -9.55
CA ASP A 88 -0.97 9.61 -9.29
C ASP A 88 -1.27 9.36 -7.80
N LEU A 89 -0.38 8.64 -7.11
CA LEU A 89 -0.55 8.34 -5.69
C LEU A 89 -0.36 9.60 -4.84
N TYR A 90 0.64 10.43 -5.16
CA TYR A 90 0.87 11.71 -4.50
C TYR A 90 -0.34 12.63 -4.64
N ASP A 91 -0.88 12.78 -5.87
CA ASP A 91 -2.09 13.57 -6.12
C ASP A 91 -3.28 13.05 -5.31
N TRP A 92 -3.46 11.72 -5.27
CA TRP A 92 -4.53 11.07 -4.50
C TRP A 92 -4.42 11.37 -3.00
N LEU A 93 -3.24 11.18 -2.42
CA LEU A 93 -3.01 11.39 -0.99
C LEU A 93 -3.14 12.87 -0.61
N SER A 94 -2.66 13.78 -1.47
CA SER A 94 -2.70 15.22 -1.26
C SER A 94 -4.11 15.83 -1.40
N GLN A 95 -5.05 15.12 -2.03
CA GLN A 95 -6.44 15.56 -2.19
C GLN A 95 -7.41 14.82 -1.25
N GLY A 96 -6.93 13.79 -0.53
CA GLY A 96 -7.73 12.93 0.34
C GLY A 96 -7.81 13.39 1.79
N GLN A 97 -8.25 12.49 2.68
CA GLN A 97 -8.37 12.75 4.13
C GLN A 97 -7.04 13.11 4.80
N LEU A 98 -5.91 12.81 4.16
CA LEU A 98 -4.57 13.12 4.64
C LEU A 98 -4.15 14.58 4.36
N ALA A 99 -4.85 15.27 3.45
CA ALA A 99 -4.52 16.64 3.02
C ALA A 99 -4.54 17.68 4.14
N SER A 100 -5.35 17.47 5.19
CA SER A 100 -5.49 18.43 6.29
C SER A 100 -4.59 18.14 7.50
N SER A 101 -3.92 16.99 7.54
CA SER A 101 -3.38 16.45 8.81
C SER A 101 -1.95 15.92 8.71
N THR A 102 -1.40 15.78 7.50
CA THR A 102 -0.05 15.21 7.30
C THR A 102 0.69 15.97 6.21
N ASN A 103 1.98 16.26 6.43
CA ASN A 103 2.84 16.73 5.35
C ASN A 103 3.22 15.53 4.49
N VAL A 104 2.76 15.51 3.24
CA VAL A 104 3.16 14.50 2.26
C VAL A 104 4.39 15.06 1.55
N GLU A 105 5.56 14.55 1.88
CA GLU A 105 6.83 15.02 1.34
C GLU A 105 7.38 14.02 0.32
N VAL A 106 7.90 14.57 -0.78
CA VAL A 106 8.62 13.80 -1.81
C VAL A 106 10.10 13.83 -1.45
N HIS A 107 10.71 12.66 -1.27
CA HIS A 107 12.16 12.56 -1.10
C HIS A 107 12.86 12.32 -2.45
N GLU A 108 13.79 13.23 -2.78
CA GLU A 108 14.73 13.31 -3.91
C GLU A 108 14.39 12.63 -5.26
N VAL A 109 13.85 13.46 -6.17
CA VAL A 109 14.07 13.36 -7.62
C VAL A 109 15.50 13.85 -7.94
N GLY A 110 16.50 13.00 -7.72
CA GLY A 110 17.90 13.34 -8.04
C GLY A 110 18.86 12.13 -8.05
N ALA A 111 18.60 11.14 -7.20
CA ALA A 111 19.38 9.90 -7.12
C ALA A 111 18.58 8.64 -7.54
N GLY A 112 17.35 8.80 -8.06
CA GLY A 112 16.55 7.71 -8.62
C GLY A 112 15.71 6.91 -7.62
N ARG A 113 15.32 7.50 -6.49
CA ARG A 113 14.35 6.92 -5.55
C ARG A 113 13.13 7.81 -5.48
N THR A 114 11.95 7.27 -5.77
CA THR A 114 10.70 8.02 -5.82
C THR A 114 9.78 7.48 -4.73
N ASP A 115 10.14 7.76 -3.48
CA ASP A 115 9.41 7.33 -2.30
C ASP A 115 8.53 8.47 -1.77
N ILE A 116 7.39 8.14 -1.15
CA ILE A 116 6.51 9.12 -0.49
C ILE A 116 6.68 8.98 1.02
N GLN A 117 6.91 10.11 1.70
CA GLN A 117 6.90 10.18 3.16
C GLN A 117 5.60 10.85 3.63
N ILE A 118 4.95 10.27 4.62
CA ILE A 118 3.80 10.87 5.31
C ILE A 118 4.20 11.17 6.75
N SER A 119 4.26 12.46 7.08
CA SER A 119 4.68 12.93 8.40
C SER A 119 3.51 13.04 9.37
N PHE A 120 3.68 12.42 10.55
CA PHE A 120 2.78 12.52 11.70
C PHE A 120 3.53 13.19 12.88
N PRO A 121 2.83 13.67 13.92
CA PRO A 121 3.50 14.11 15.14
C PRO A 121 4.36 12.97 15.73
N GLY A 122 5.68 13.16 15.73
CA GLY A 122 6.64 12.27 16.39
C GLY A 122 7.13 11.06 15.57
N PHE A 123 6.57 10.78 14.39
CA PHE A 123 6.99 9.66 13.54
C PHE A 123 6.58 9.85 12.07
N HIS A 124 7.10 8.99 11.20
CA HIS A 124 6.80 9.00 9.76
C HIS A 124 6.39 7.62 9.27
N LEU A 125 5.58 7.61 8.21
CA LEU A 125 5.31 6.41 7.43
C LEU A 125 5.88 6.59 6.03
N TYR A 126 6.51 5.54 5.51
CA TYR A 126 7.15 5.54 4.20
C TYR A 126 6.45 4.60 3.23
N LEU A 127 6.27 5.09 2.02
CA LEU A 127 5.74 4.35 0.88
C LEU A 127 6.85 4.19 -0.15
N GLU A 128 7.30 2.95 -0.34
CA GLU A 128 8.21 2.60 -1.43
C GLU A 128 7.38 2.25 -2.66
N LEU A 129 7.69 2.90 -3.78
CA LEU A 129 6.99 2.67 -5.05
C LEU A 129 7.89 1.91 -6.02
N LYS A 130 7.31 1.00 -6.80
CA LYS A 130 8.03 0.24 -7.84
C LYS A 130 7.17 0.05 -9.08
N ALA A 131 7.80 0.00 -10.25
CA ALA A 131 7.18 -0.56 -11.47
C ALA A 131 7.80 -1.92 -11.80
N ASP A 132 6.98 -2.92 -12.07
CA ASP A 132 7.42 -4.30 -12.31
C ASP A 132 6.79 -4.88 -13.59
N GLY A 133 7.64 -5.15 -14.59
CA GLY A 133 7.28 -5.81 -15.85
C GLY A 133 7.46 -7.33 -15.85
N THR A 134 7.69 -7.95 -14.70
CA THR A 134 7.86 -9.41 -14.55
C THR A 134 6.58 -10.09 -14.06
N ALA A 135 6.50 -11.41 -14.21
CA ALA A 135 5.40 -12.22 -13.67
C ALA A 135 5.68 -12.75 -12.25
N VAL A 136 6.81 -12.36 -11.64
CA VAL A 136 7.19 -12.85 -10.30
C VAL A 136 6.32 -12.14 -9.27
N PRO A 137 5.69 -12.86 -8.32
CA PRO A 137 4.87 -12.25 -7.27
C PRO A 137 5.64 -11.23 -6.45
N VAL A 138 4.98 -10.16 -6.00
CA VAL A 138 5.63 -9.10 -5.20
C VAL A 138 6.19 -9.65 -3.89
N ALA A 139 5.49 -10.60 -3.25
CA ALA A 139 5.98 -11.27 -2.04
C ALA A 139 7.33 -12.00 -2.23
N SER A 140 7.70 -12.33 -3.47
CA SER A 140 8.99 -12.96 -3.80
C SER A 140 10.08 -11.94 -4.19
N LYS A 141 9.80 -10.64 -4.13
CA LYS A 141 10.73 -9.55 -4.52
C LYS A 141 11.53 -9.07 -3.33
N ALA A 142 12.48 -9.89 -2.87
CA ALA A 142 13.34 -9.57 -1.73
C ALA A 142 14.03 -8.20 -1.84
N ALA A 143 14.41 -7.76 -3.05
CA ALA A 143 15.02 -6.45 -3.26
C ALA A 143 14.07 -5.29 -2.93
N TYR A 144 12.80 -5.36 -3.39
CA TYR A 144 11.80 -4.31 -3.13
C TYR A 144 11.45 -4.28 -1.64
N ILE A 145 11.19 -5.45 -1.05
CA ILE A 145 10.91 -5.58 0.38
C ILE A 145 12.07 -5.02 1.21
N LYS A 146 13.32 -5.32 0.84
CA LYS A 146 14.53 -4.81 1.51
C LYS A 146 14.62 -3.28 1.46
N GLN A 147 14.24 -2.68 0.34
CA GLN A 147 14.19 -1.21 0.21
C GLN A 147 13.12 -0.63 1.13
N THR A 148 11.91 -1.20 1.15
CA THR A 148 10.82 -0.76 2.03
C THR A 148 11.20 -0.82 3.52
N VAL A 149 11.80 -1.92 3.98
CA VAL A 149 12.18 -2.08 5.39
C VAL A 149 13.41 -1.25 5.79
N SER A 150 14.09 -0.59 4.85
CA SER A 150 15.29 0.21 5.16
C SER A 150 14.95 1.46 5.99
N TYR A 151 13.81 2.09 5.71
CA TYR A 151 13.31 3.27 6.44
C TYR A 151 12.91 2.95 7.89
N GLN A 152 12.49 1.71 8.14
CA GLN A 152 12.08 1.23 9.46
C GLN A 152 13.24 1.05 10.46
N ALA A 153 14.48 1.37 10.05
CA ALA A 153 15.62 1.39 10.96
C ALA A 153 15.61 2.63 11.87
N SER A 154 14.99 3.72 11.44
CA SER A 154 14.96 5.01 12.14
C SER A 154 13.55 5.45 12.56
N ASP A 155 12.53 4.68 12.22
CA ASP A 155 11.12 5.02 12.43
C ASP A 155 10.26 3.78 12.69
N VAL A 156 8.93 3.92 12.71
CA VAL A 156 7.95 2.84 12.92
C VAL A 156 8.25 1.61 12.05
N ARG A 157 8.18 0.41 12.64
CA ARG A 157 8.46 -0.87 11.96
C ARG A 157 7.33 -1.38 11.06
N ILE A 158 6.64 -0.47 10.39
CA ILE A 158 5.55 -0.72 9.45
C ILE A 158 5.81 0.13 8.22
N GLY A 159 5.90 -0.51 7.05
CA GLY A 159 6.14 0.16 5.77
C GLY A 159 5.17 -0.33 4.70
N PHE A 160 5.04 0.47 3.65
CA PHE A 160 4.15 0.18 2.53
C PHE A 160 4.95 0.04 1.24
N LEU A 161 4.70 -1.03 0.50
CA LEU A 161 5.28 -1.26 -0.83
C LEU A 161 4.15 -1.24 -1.85
N ILE A 162 4.19 -0.30 -2.79
CA ILE A 162 3.17 -0.15 -3.83
C ILE A 162 3.80 -0.42 -5.19
N VAL A 163 3.29 -1.43 -5.89
CA VAL A 163 3.90 -1.93 -7.13
C VAL A 163 2.93 -1.78 -8.30
N LEU A 164 3.31 -0.99 -9.31
CA LEU A 164 2.67 -0.97 -10.61
C LEU A 164 3.02 -2.24 -11.38
N ARG A 165 2.02 -3.09 -11.63
CA ARG A 165 2.18 -4.40 -12.30
C ARG A 165 1.92 -4.25 -13.79
N LEU A 166 2.98 -4.25 -14.60
CA LEU A 166 2.89 -4.03 -16.06
C LEU A 166 2.75 -5.32 -16.86
N LYS A 167 3.00 -6.46 -16.20
CA LYS A 167 2.82 -7.78 -16.79
C LYS A 167 1.40 -8.26 -16.54
N ALA A 168 0.56 -8.24 -17.57
CA ALA A 168 -0.72 -8.95 -17.53
C ALA A 168 -0.48 -10.47 -17.40
N PRO A 169 -1.37 -11.22 -16.71
CA PRO A 169 -1.40 -12.68 -16.78
C PRO A 169 -1.45 -13.13 -18.26
N LYS A 170 -0.56 -14.05 -18.65
CA LYS A 170 -0.38 -14.45 -20.05
C LYS A 170 -1.58 -15.18 -20.66
N ASP A 171 -2.56 -15.55 -19.85
CA ASP A 171 -3.56 -16.58 -20.12
C ASP A 171 -5.01 -16.06 -20.22
N LYS A 172 -5.22 -14.75 -20.41
CA LYS A 172 -6.56 -14.11 -20.36
C LYS A 172 -7.30 -14.39 -19.05
N SER A 173 -6.59 -14.74 -17.97
CA SER A 173 -7.19 -14.91 -16.67
C SER A 173 -7.95 -13.64 -16.26
N PRO A 174 -9.08 -13.78 -15.53
CA PRO A 174 -9.78 -12.63 -14.97
C PRO A 174 -8.83 -11.71 -14.22
N SER A 175 -9.13 -10.41 -14.22
CA SER A 175 -8.41 -9.45 -13.38
C SER A 175 -8.46 -9.87 -11.92
N MET A 176 -7.34 -9.74 -11.21
CA MET A 176 -7.25 -10.04 -9.78
C MET A 176 -8.28 -9.24 -8.97
N HIS A 177 -8.87 -9.87 -7.97
CA HIS A 177 -9.78 -9.22 -7.02
C HIS A 177 -8.99 -8.34 -6.03
N LEU A 178 -9.63 -7.30 -5.47
CA LEU A 178 -8.97 -6.38 -4.52
C LEU A 178 -8.32 -7.12 -3.33
N THR A 179 -8.91 -8.24 -2.89
CA THR A 179 -8.36 -9.07 -1.80
C THR A 179 -7.02 -9.70 -2.13
N GLU A 180 -6.74 -9.96 -3.41
CA GLU A 180 -5.49 -10.56 -3.90
C GLU A 180 -4.40 -9.50 -4.10
N LEU A 181 -4.79 -8.23 -4.28
CA LEU A 181 -3.88 -7.12 -4.55
C LEU A 181 -3.34 -6.46 -3.28
N VAL A 182 -3.79 -6.87 -2.10
CA VAL A 182 -3.33 -6.33 -0.83
C VAL A 182 -2.90 -7.50 0.07
N SER A 183 -1.61 -7.53 0.36
CA SER A 183 -0.97 -8.60 1.15
C SER A 183 -0.04 -8.00 2.19
N HIS A 184 0.47 -8.86 3.08
CA HIS A 184 1.35 -8.48 4.17
C HIS A 184 2.47 -9.51 4.30
N THR A 185 3.63 -9.07 4.75
CA THR A 185 4.75 -9.93 5.11
C THR A 185 5.51 -9.38 6.31
N ILE A 186 6.24 -10.26 6.99
CA ILE A 186 7.14 -9.93 8.09
C ILE A 186 8.56 -10.23 7.66
N VAL A 187 9.46 -9.29 7.92
CA VAL A 187 10.89 -9.45 7.74
C VAL A 187 11.55 -9.48 9.10
N GLU A 188 12.19 -10.59 9.40
CA GLU A 188 13.04 -10.72 10.58
C GLU A 188 14.40 -10.08 10.33
N VAL A 189 14.84 -9.21 11.24
CA VAL A 189 16.18 -8.61 11.24
C VAL A 189 16.87 -8.86 12.58
N GLN A 190 18.20 -8.78 12.59
CA GLN A 190 19.04 -9.10 13.76
C GLN A 190 18.77 -10.51 14.29
N ASP A 191 18.89 -11.52 13.42
CA ASP A 191 18.69 -12.94 13.76
C ASP A 191 17.33 -13.25 14.42
N GLY A 192 16.27 -12.57 13.97
CA GLY A 192 14.90 -12.79 14.45
C GLY A 192 14.51 -11.97 15.69
N ALA A 193 15.40 -11.14 16.23
CA ALA A 193 15.08 -10.33 17.41
C ALA A 193 14.10 -9.18 17.13
N VAL A 194 14.05 -8.71 15.88
CA VAL A 194 13.24 -7.57 15.46
C VAL A 194 12.45 -7.93 14.22
N GLU A 195 11.13 -7.78 14.30
CA GLU A 195 10.21 -7.93 13.18
C GLU A 195 9.91 -6.59 12.54
N ARG A 196 9.86 -6.59 11.21
CA ARG A 196 9.53 -5.44 10.36
C ARG A 196 8.37 -5.82 9.46
N HIS A 197 7.27 -5.07 9.54
CA HIS A 197 6.03 -5.36 8.82
C HIS A 197 6.01 -4.58 7.51
N VAL A 198 5.60 -5.26 6.43
CA VAL A 198 5.41 -4.62 5.12
C VAL A 198 4.04 -4.97 4.59
N VAL A 199 3.21 -3.96 4.36
CA VAL A 199 1.97 -4.10 3.59
C VAL A 199 2.30 -3.86 2.12
N MET A 200 1.93 -4.81 1.27
CA MET A 200 2.21 -4.79 -0.16
C MET A 200 0.90 -4.58 -0.91
N LEU A 201 0.88 -3.59 -1.80
CA LEU A 201 -0.24 -3.27 -2.67
C LEU A 201 0.17 -3.39 -4.13
N GLU A 202 -0.62 -4.11 -4.92
CA GLU A 202 -0.42 -4.26 -6.36
C GLU A 202 -1.44 -3.39 -7.12
N VAL A 203 -0.93 -2.52 -8.00
CA VAL A 203 -1.72 -1.66 -8.86
C VAL A 203 -1.65 -2.23 -10.29
N PRO A 204 -2.75 -2.75 -10.85
CA PRO A 204 -2.73 -3.28 -12.21
C PRO A 204 -2.44 -2.17 -13.23
N GLY A 205 -1.34 -2.30 -13.96
CA GLY A 205 -0.99 -1.47 -15.12
C GLY A 205 -1.09 -2.26 -16.42
N ASN A 206 -0.76 -1.61 -17.54
CA ASN A 206 -0.91 -2.18 -18.88
C ASN A 206 -2.29 -2.85 -19.10
N GLN A 207 -3.34 -2.22 -18.56
CA GLN A 207 -4.71 -2.72 -18.65
C GLN A 207 -5.20 -2.64 -20.10
N THR A 208 -6.00 -3.62 -20.50
CA THR A 208 -6.77 -3.56 -21.75
C THR A 208 -8.05 -2.78 -21.51
N SER A 209 -8.40 -1.86 -22.41
CA SER A 209 -9.72 -1.24 -22.35
C SER A 209 -10.81 -2.31 -22.50
N PRO A 210 -11.96 -2.18 -21.79
CA PRO A 210 -13.07 -3.12 -21.94
C PRO A 210 -13.58 -3.25 -23.38
N SER A 211 -13.44 -2.20 -24.19
CA SER A 211 -13.78 -2.22 -25.62
C SER A 211 -12.79 -3.00 -26.50
N GLY A 212 -11.60 -3.32 -25.99
CA GLY A 212 -10.56 -4.08 -26.69
C GLY A 212 -10.57 -5.57 -26.38
N VAL A 213 -11.44 -6.05 -25.48
CA VAL A 213 -11.65 -7.48 -25.23
C VAL A 213 -12.70 -8.00 -26.21
N GLN A 214 -12.27 -8.32 -27.42
CA GLN A 214 -13.03 -9.14 -28.39
C GLN A 214 -12.24 -10.42 -28.71
#